data_AF-A0A2E4E0A9-F1
#
_entry.id   AF-A0A2E4E0A9-F1
#
_cell.length_a   1.000
_cell.length_b   1.000
_cell.length_c   1.000
_cell.angle_alpha   90.00
_cell.angle_beta   90.00
_cell.angle_gamma   90.00
#
_symmetry.space_group_name_H-M   'P 1'
#
loop_
_entity.id
_entity.type
_entity.pdbx_description
1 polymer ?
#
loop_
_entity_poly.entity_id
_entity_poly.type
_entity_poly.pdbx_seq_one_letter_code
_entity_poly.pdbx_strand_id
1 'polypeptide(L)'
;MNKLCALFVLAFSTWVLADSTDNEIFLEQSGDTLNLTIDQVGYGNKLCGSISSGACASDMVITGSNITFNLDQIGNSNQLYGPIVLGNSNIDMVFTGDSNVYDWNIGYNTAADNLDLDLAVTGSSNQWDVDIGYNQSATFLNYDLTLTGSSNVFTTVVDSDNVKWDWTITGGNNNFNTMQKDADQLLTATFEGSDGDIDIIQQSGTCPQGISSCSGIINIDITSDDATVTINQKDTGD
;
A
#
# COMPACT_ATOMS: atom_id res chain seq x y z
N MET A 1 -32.74 15.86 67.47
CA MET A 1 -32.93 14.69 66.59
C MET A 1 -32.62 15.13 65.17
N ASN A 2 -31.37 14.98 64.75
CA ASN A 2 -30.92 15.29 63.39
C ASN A 2 -31.07 14.01 62.56
N LYS A 3 -31.90 14.04 61.51
CA LYS A 3 -31.92 12.96 60.51
C LYS A 3 -31.33 13.50 59.21
N LEU A 4 -30.12 13.00 58.94
CA LEU A 4 -29.34 13.14 57.73
C LEU A 4 -30.19 12.85 56.48
N CYS A 5 -30.15 13.75 55.50
CA CYS A 5 -30.41 13.42 54.10
C CYS A 5 -29.30 12.50 53.59
N ALA A 6 -29.64 11.28 53.18
CA ALA A 6 -28.72 10.40 52.47
C ALA A 6 -28.75 10.75 50.98
N LEU A 7 -27.67 11.38 50.49
CA LEU A 7 -27.41 11.57 49.07
C LEU A 7 -26.85 10.26 48.51
N PHE A 8 -27.64 9.56 47.69
CA PHE A 8 -27.18 8.41 46.93
C PHE A 8 -26.29 8.91 45.78
N VAL A 9 -24.97 8.80 45.93
CA VAL A 9 -24.02 9.02 44.82
C VAL A 9 -23.97 7.72 44.02
N LEU A 10 -24.55 7.72 42.81
CA LEU A 10 -24.27 6.70 41.81
C LEU A 10 -22.80 6.80 41.40
N ALA A 11 -21.98 5.87 41.86
CA ALA A 11 -20.66 5.64 41.30
C ALA A 11 -20.83 5.02 39.91
N PHE A 12 -20.78 5.86 38.86
CA PHE A 12 -20.51 5.39 37.52
C PHE A 12 -19.08 4.84 37.52
N SER A 13 -18.94 3.52 37.46
CA SER A 13 -17.68 2.91 37.05
C SER A 13 -17.39 3.39 35.63
N THR A 14 -16.33 4.18 35.48
CA THR A 14 -15.84 4.63 34.17
C THR A 14 -15.46 3.38 33.37
N TRP A 15 -16.35 3.00 32.45
CA TRP A 15 -15.95 2.21 31.30
C TRP A 15 -14.97 3.09 30.52
N VAL A 16 -13.68 2.74 30.56
CA VAL A 16 -12.74 3.27 29.58
C VAL A 16 -13.13 2.60 28.26
N LEU A 17 -14.00 3.25 27.51
CA LEU A 17 -14.12 3.00 26.09
C LEU A 17 -12.78 3.46 25.50
N ALA A 18 -12.03 2.56 24.87
CA ALA A 18 -10.95 2.98 23.98
C ALA A 18 -11.58 3.89 22.91
N ASP A 19 -11.07 5.11 22.78
CA ASP A 19 -11.53 6.06 21.78
C ASP A 19 -10.96 5.65 20.41
N SER A 20 -11.65 5.84 19.29
CA SER A 20 -11.18 5.41 17.96
C SER A 20 -10.07 6.31 17.36
N THR A 21 -9.35 7.06 18.21
CA THR A 21 -8.50 8.22 17.84
C THR A 21 -7.09 8.18 18.42
N ASP A 22 -6.69 7.04 18.97
CA ASP A 22 -5.34 6.81 19.46
C ASP A 22 -4.39 6.43 18.30
N ASN A 23 -3.18 7.02 18.30
CA ASN A 23 -2.08 6.77 17.35
C ASN A 23 -2.26 7.30 15.90
N GLU A 24 -2.45 8.62 15.75
CA GLU A 24 -2.60 9.33 14.46
C GLU A 24 -1.41 10.26 14.17
N ILE A 25 -0.90 10.24 12.93
CA ILE A 25 0.17 11.14 12.46
C ILE A 25 -0.27 11.90 11.21
N PHE A 26 -0.03 13.22 11.23
CA PHE A 26 -0.27 14.17 10.14
C PHE A 26 1.10 14.64 9.63
N LEU A 27 1.33 14.55 8.33
CA LEU A 27 2.62 14.86 7.72
C LEU A 27 2.45 15.72 6.47
N GLU A 28 3.00 16.93 6.54
CA GLU A 28 3.23 17.78 5.37
C GLU A 28 4.73 18.02 5.24
N GLN A 29 5.29 17.56 4.14
CA GLN A 29 6.70 17.71 3.83
C GLN A 29 6.88 18.22 2.40
N SER A 30 7.81 19.17 2.24
CA SER A 30 8.30 19.61 0.95
C SER A 30 9.83 19.77 0.97
N GLY A 31 10.46 19.48 -0.16
CA GLY A 31 11.91 19.61 -0.38
C GLY A 31 12.62 18.26 -0.43
N ASP A 32 13.91 18.32 -0.73
CA ASP A 32 14.69 17.11 -1.03
C ASP A 32 15.49 16.63 0.19
N THR A 33 15.95 15.38 0.16
CA THR A 33 16.94 14.81 1.10
C THR A 33 16.41 14.60 2.53
N LEU A 34 15.13 14.25 2.67
CA LEU A 34 14.54 13.87 3.95
C LEU A 34 14.95 12.43 4.32
N ASN A 35 15.35 12.23 5.58
CA ASN A 35 15.39 10.90 6.19
C ASN A 35 14.32 10.86 7.28
N LEU A 36 13.29 10.02 7.11
CA LEU A 36 12.14 9.89 8.00
C LEU A 36 12.03 8.45 8.49
N THR A 37 11.79 8.27 9.79
CA THR A 37 11.50 6.97 10.39
C THR A 37 10.32 7.13 11.33
N ILE A 38 9.34 6.24 11.22
CA ILE A 38 8.10 6.25 12.01
C ILE A 38 7.81 4.84 12.50
N ASP A 39 7.70 4.69 13.82
CA ASP A 39 7.31 3.45 14.48
C ASP A 39 5.98 3.67 15.22
N GLN A 40 4.88 3.09 14.71
CA GLN A 40 3.56 3.09 15.34
C GLN A 40 3.24 1.69 15.88
N VAL A 41 3.08 1.57 17.20
CA VAL A 41 2.80 0.29 17.86
C VAL A 41 1.55 0.35 18.73
N GLY A 42 0.63 -0.59 18.55
CA GLY A 42 -0.62 -0.66 19.31
C GLY A 42 -1.82 -0.22 18.50
N TYR A 43 -2.91 0.15 19.17
CA TYR A 43 -4.25 0.32 18.58
C TYR A 43 -4.42 1.66 17.82
N GLY A 44 -5.30 1.70 16.81
CA GLY A 44 -5.72 2.92 16.09
C GLY A 44 -4.79 3.45 14.98
N ASN A 45 -3.74 2.71 14.60
CA ASN A 45 -2.65 3.22 13.78
C ASN A 45 -3.10 3.84 12.43
N LYS A 46 -2.81 5.13 12.23
CA LYS A 46 -3.09 5.88 10.99
C LYS A 46 -1.94 6.83 10.65
N LEU A 47 -1.59 6.94 9.38
CA LEU A 47 -0.82 8.08 8.86
C LEU A 47 -1.43 8.44 7.50
N CYS A 48 -1.89 9.68 7.30
CA CYS A 48 -3.15 9.84 6.56
C CYS A 48 -3.26 11.02 5.59
N GLY A 49 -3.58 10.75 4.33
CA GLY A 49 -4.12 11.73 3.38
C GLY A 49 -5.65 11.85 3.31
N SER A 50 -6.46 11.08 4.07
CA SER A 50 -7.65 11.55 4.83
C SER A 50 -8.60 10.44 5.29
N ILE A 51 -9.31 10.63 6.42
CA ILE A 51 -10.33 9.81 7.09
C ILE A 51 -11.17 10.70 8.02
N SER A 52 -12.49 10.53 8.07
CA SER A 52 -13.36 11.07 9.15
C SER A 52 -14.71 10.33 9.12
N SER A 53 -15.29 9.74 10.17
CA SER A 53 -14.97 9.68 11.60
C SER A 53 -15.00 8.19 12.04
N GLY A 54 -13.87 7.51 12.26
CA GLY A 54 -12.73 8.08 12.98
C GLY A 54 -11.35 7.53 12.64
N ALA A 55 -10.38 8.37 12.31
CA ALA A 55 -10.33 9.82 12.00
C ALA A 55 -8.88 10.06 11.60
N CYS A 56 -8.60 10.76 10.51
CA CYS A 56 -7.28 11.26 10.15
C CYS A 56 -7.49 12.01 8.83
N ALA A 57 -8.04 13.22 8.83
CA ALA A 57 -8.79 13.82 7.71
C ALA A 57 -7.95 14.58 6.65
N SER A 58 -6.68 14.20 6.48
CA SER A 58 -5.51 14.86 5.82
C SER A 58 -4.51 15.20 6.93
N ASP A 59 -3.19 15.36 6.81
CA ASP A 59 -2.31 15.38 5.65
C ASP A 59 -1.41 14.13 5.66
N MET A 60 -1.22 13.55 4.49
CA MET A 60 0.07 12.93 4.19
C MET A 60 0.43 13.39 2.80
N VAL A 61 1.34 14.37 2.74
CA VAL A 61 1.88 14.93 1.51
C VAL A 61 3.40 15.00 1.69
N ILE A 62 4.11 14.09 1.06
CA ILE A 62 5.57 14.17 0.89
C ILE A 62 5.80 14.60 -0.56
N THR A 63 6.55 15.68 -0.76
CA THR A 63 6.89 16.22 -2.09
C THR A 63 8.37 16.56 -2.15
N GLY A 64 9.13 15.77 -2.90
CA GLY A 64 10.54 16.04 -3.12
C GLY A 64 11.29 14.85 -3.71
N SER A 65 12.61 14.95 -3.73
CA SER A 65 13.49 13.87 -4.16
C SER A 65 14.54 13.50 -3.13
N ASN A 66 15.18 12.33 -3.26
CA ASN A 66 16.13 11.79 -2.27
C ASN A 66 15.49 11.59 -0.89
N ILE A 67 14.26 11.10 -0.85
CA ILE A 67 13.58 10.78 0.41
C ILE A 67 13.95 9.34 0.80
N THR A 68 14.38 9.14 2.03
CA THR A 68 14.45 7.83 2.67
C THR A 68 13.38 7.78 3.75
N PHE A 69 12.39 6.91 3.61
CA PHE A 69 11.26 6.82 4.52
C PHE A 69 11.04 5.40 5.02
N ASN A 70 11.17 5.20 6.33
CA ASN A 70 10.93 3.91 6.97
C ASN A 70 9.67 4.02 7.85
N LEU A 71 8.72 3.10 7.68
CA LEU A 71 7.45 3.08 8.41
C LEU A 71 7.13 1.68 8.94
N ASP A 72 7.08 1.56 10.26
CA ASP A 72 6.64 0.35 10.94
C ASP A 72 5.28 0.60 11.62
N GLN A 73 4.21 -0.05 11.16
CA GLN A 73 2.92 -0.10 11.86
C GLN A 73 2.64 -1.51 12.40
N ILE A 74 2.69 -1.67 13.72
CA ILE A 74 2.63 -2.97 14.41
C ILE A 74 1.46 -2.97 15.42
N GLY A 75 0.63 -4.01 15.43
CA GLY A 75 -0.55 -4.08 16.30
C GLY A 75 -1.81 -3.61 15.58
N ASN A 76 -2.66 -2.81 16.23
CA ASN A 76 -4.07 -2.76 15.85
C ASN A 76 -4.45 -1.52 15.01
N SER A 77 -5.30 -1.75 14.00
CA SER A 77 -5.95 -0.77 13.10
C SER A 77 -5.08 0.00 12.11
N ASN A 78 -3.96 -0.59 11.67
CA ASN A 78 -3.04 -0.04 10.68
C ASN A 78 -3.73 0.43 9.39
N GLN A 79 -3.58 1.72 9.10
CA GLN A 79 -4.07 2.39 7.91
C GLN A 79 -3.02 3.40 7.44
N LEU A 80 -2.77 3.42 6.15
CA LEU A 80 -1.92 4.41 5.50
C LEU A 80 -2.64 4.97 4.29
N TYR A 81 -2.78 6.29 4.23
CA TYR A 81 -3.42 6.99 3.12
C TYR A 81 -2.53 8.12 2.61
N GLY A 82 -2.73 8.51 1.37
CA GLY A 82 -2.39 9.84 0.88
C GLY A 82 -1.64 9.85 -0.45
N PRO A 83 -1.63 10.99 -1.14
CA PRO A 83 -0.74 11.15 -2.27
C PRO A 83 0.70 11.38 -1.78
N ILE A 84 1.65 10.74 -2.45
CA ILE A 84 3.06 11.09 -2.33
C ILE A 84 3.63 11.42 -3.69
N VAL A 85 4.51 12.41 -3.72
CA VAL A 85 5.20 12.84 -4.92
C VAL A 85 6.68 12.71 -4.64
N LEU A 86 7.28 11.72 -5.28
CA LEU A 86 8.67 11.34 -5.04
C LEU A 86 9.43 11.28 -6.35
N GLY A 87 10.72 11.58 -6.26
CA GLY A 87 11.72 11.19 -7.25
C GLY A 87 12.97 10.68 -6.55
N ASN A 88 13.66 9.70 -7.12
CA ASN A 88 14.91 9.12 -6.60
C ASN A 88 14.86 8.89 -5.08
N SER A 89 14.00 7.99 -4.62
CA SER A 89 13.64 7.83 -3.21
C SER A 89 13.53 6.36 -2.84
N ASN A 90 13.76 6.06 -1.56
CA ASN A 90 13.71 4.71 -1.01
C ASN A 90 12.69 4.69 0.13
N ILE A 91 11.75 3.74 0.10
CA ILE A 91 10.70 3.62 1.10
C ILE A 91 10.61 2.17 1.58
N ASP A 92 10.75 1.98 2.89
CA ASP A 92 10.60 0.69 3.54
C ASP A 92 9.38 0.71 4.45
N MET A 93 8.42 -0.19 4.24
CA MET A 93 7.19 -0.27 5.05
C MET A 93 6.95 -1.66 5.61
N VAL A 94 6.61 -1.72 6.90
CA VAL A 94 6.25 -2.96 7.59
C VAL A 94 4.88 -2.80 8.25
N PHE A 95 3.90 -3.61 7.82
CA PHE A 95 2.60 -3.70 8.46
C PHE A 95 2.41 -5.06 9.12
N THR A 96 2.28 -5.06 10.44
CA THR A 96 1.98 -6.26 11.23
C THR A 96 0.72 -6.02 12.03
N GLY A 97 -0.40 -6.63 11.65
CA GLY A 97 -1.67 -6.43 12.32
C GLY A 97 -2.79 -7.27 11.71
N ASP A 98 -3.86 -7.53 12.48
CA ASP A 98 -4.95 -8.39 12.00
C ASP A 98 -5.67 -7.84 10.77
N SER A 99 -5.75 -6.51 10.65
CA SER A 99 -6.29 -5.81 9.49
C SER A 99 -5.38 -4.65 9.10
N ASN A 100 -4.95 -4.62 7.83
CA ASN A 100 -4.07 -3.58 7.29
C ASN A 100 -4.70 -2.93 6.05
N VAL A 101 -4.60 -1.60 5.97
CA VAL A 101 -5.03 -0.80 4.82
C VAL A 101 -3.86 0.03 4.28
N TYR A 102 -3.70 0.04 2.97
CA TYR A 102 -2.72 0.85 2.27
C TYR A 102 -3.35 1.50 1.03
N ASP A 103 -3.29 2.82 0.92
CA ASP A 103 -3.89 3.57 -0.19
C ASP A 103 -2.99 4.74 -0.56
N TRP A 104 -2.15 4.53 -1.58
CA TRP A 104 -1.25 5.55 -2.09
C TRP A 104 -1.45 5.79 -3.57
N ASN A 105 -1.43 7.08 -3.89
CA ASN A 105 -1.25 7.58 -5.24
C ASN A 105 0.14 8.21 -5.32
N ILE A 106 1.06 7.54 -6.00
CA ILE A 106 2.45 7.95 -6.11
C ILE A 106 2.67 8.65 -7.46
N GLY A 107 3.14 9.90 -7.43
CA GLY A 107 3.48 10.64 -8.65
C GLY A 107 2.29 11.35 -9.32
N TYR A 108 1.33 11.85 -8.55
CA TYR A 108 0.22 12.62 -9.09
C TYR A 108 0.72 13.94 -9.73
N ASN A 109 0.78 13.98 -11.07
CA ASN A 109 1.29 15.08 -11.94
C ASN A 109 2.82 15.23 -12.03
N THR A 110 3.60 14.29 -11.48
CA THR A 110 5.06 14.27 -11.53
C THR A 110 5.53 12.83 -11.61
N ALA A 111 6.52 12.52 -12.44
CA ALA A 111 6.98 11.14 -12.59
C ALA A 111 7.49 10.54 -11.26
N ALA A 112 7.17 9.28 -11.00
CA ALA A 112 7.63 8.52 -9.83
C ALA A 112 8.97 7.83 -10.14
N ASP A 113 9.95 8.64 -10.58
CA ASP A 113 11.19 8.12 -11.15
C ASP A 113 12.13 7.57 -10.07
N ASN A 114 12.80 6.46 -10.36
CA ASN A 114 13.82 5.83 -9.52
C ASN A 114 13.34 5.63 -8.07
N LEU A 115 12.09 5.18 -7.91
CA LEU A 115 11.53 4.81 -6.62
C LEU A 115 11.90 3.36 -6.31
N ASP A 116 12.45 3.14 -5.13
CA ASP A 116 12.62 1.82 -4.51
C ASP A 116 11.59 1.72 -3.37
N LEU A 117 10.67 0.77 -3.48
CA LEU A 117 9.56 0.61 -2.55
C LEU A 117 9.53 -0.83 -2.04
N ASP A 118 9.67 -1.00 -0.74
CA ASP A 118 9.60 -2.30 -0.07
C ASP A 118 8.38 -2.31 0.85
N LEU A 119 7.50 -3.31 0.69
CA LEU A 119 6.35 -3.52 1.56
C LEU A 119 6.33 -4.95 2.12
N ALA A 120 6.45 -5.07 3.44
CA ALA A 120 6.28 -6.32 4.17
C ALA A 120 4.98 -6.31 4.99
N VAL A 121 4.10 -7.28 4.76
CA VAL A 121 2.79 -7.37 5.41
C VAL A 121 2.59 -8.72 6.07
N THR A 122 2.19 -8.70 7.34
CA THR A 122 1.69 -9.87 8.08
C THR A 122 0.35 -9.51 8.70
N GLY A 123 -0.72 -10.16 8.25
CA GLY A 123 -2.06 -9.84 8.74
C GLY A 123 -3.17 -10.74 8.21
N SER A 124 -4.24 -10.90 8.98
CA SER A 124 -5.34 -11.79 8.61
C SER A 124 -6.20 -11.24 7.47
N SER A 125 -6.38 -9.92 7.39
CA SER A 125 -7.13 -9.22 6.34
C SER A 125 -6.34 -8.02 5.82
N ASN A 126 -5.95 -8.05 4.55
CA ASN A 126 -5.15 -6.99 3.94
C ASN A 126 -5.92 -6.39 2.77
N GLN A 127 -5.99 -5.06 2.73
CA GLN A 127 -6.65 -4.31 1.67
C GLN A 127 -5.74 -3.20 1.17
N TRP A 128 -5.58 -3.07 -0.15
CA TRP A 128 -4.93 -1.89 -0.70
C TRP A 128 -5.38 -1.50 -2.10
N ASP A 129 -5.18 -0.23 -2.40
CA ASP A 129 -5.35 0.37 -3.72
C ASP A 129 -4.14 1.28 -3.98
N VAL A 130 -3.31 0.92 -4.95
CA VAL A 130 -2.05 1.61 -5.22
C VAL A 130 -1.97 1.95 -6.69
N ASP A 131 -1.73 3.22 -6.99
CA ASP A 131 -1.46 3.72 -8.33
C ASP A 131 -0.13 4.48 -8.35
N ILE A 132 0.78 4.08 -9.26
CA ILE A 132 2.13 4.62 -9.37
C ILE A 132 2.36 5.15 -10.79
N GLY A 133 2.79 6.40 -10.90
CA GLY A 133 3.15 7.07 -12.16
C GLY A 133 1.99 7.76 -12.87
N TYR A 134 0.74 7.36 -12.63
CA TYR A 134 -0.48 8.02 -13.12
C TYR A 134 -0.48 8.38 -14.62
N ASN A 135 -0.11 9.63 -14.96
CA ASN A 135 -0.07 10.22 -16.30
C ASN A 135 1.36 10.55 -16.78
N GLN A 136 2.38 10.32 -15.95
CA GLN A 136 3.78 10.71 -16.20
C GLN A 136 4.75 9.52 -16.14
N SER A 137 4.22 8.30 -16.02
CA SER A 137 4.97 7.05 -15.86
C SER A 137 5.84 6.98 -14.59
N ALA A 138 6.20 5.77 -14.21
CA ALA A 138 7.09 5.42 -13.11
C ALA A 138 8.36 4.85 -13.73
N THR A 139 9.36 5.71 -13.96
CA THR A 139 10.58 5.30 -14.66
C THR A 139 11.54 4.61 -13.69
N PHE A 140 12.04 3.41 -13.99
CA PHE A 140 12.96 2.67 -13.11
C PHE A 140 12.39 2.39 -11.70
N LEU A 141 11.07 2.16 -11.58
CA LEU A 141 10.47 1.69 -10.33
C LEU A 141 11.00 0.29 -9.98
N ASN A 142 11.40 0.10 -8.75
CA ASN A 142 11.54 -1.20 -8.11
C ASN A 142 10.51 -1.27 -6.98
N TYR A 143 9.53 -2.17 -7.07
CA TYR A 143 8.55 -2.37 -6.01
C TYR A 143 8.58 -3.85 -5.61
N ASP A 144 8.86 -4.11 -4.34
CA ASP A 144 8.91 -5.44 -3.77
C ASP A 144 7.82 -5.59 -2.68
N LEU A 145 7.02 -6.66 -2.79
CA LEU A 145 5.98 -7.00 -1.82
C LEU A 145 6.22 -8.39 -1.24
N THR A 146 6.24 -8.49 0.08
CA THR A 146 6.11 -9.76 0.80
C THR A 146 4.86 -9.72 1.66
N LEU A 147 3.87 -10.55 1.35
CA LEU A 147 2.62 -10.64 2.10
C LEU A 147 2.41 -12.05 2.66
N THR A 148 2.06 -12.13 3.94
CA THR A 148 1.51 -13.33 4.56
C THR A 148 0.17 -13.00 5.21
N GLY A 149 -0.93 -13.59 4.71
CA GLY A 149 -2.26 -13.26 5.22
C GLY A 149 -3.39 -14.16 4.73
N SER A 150 -4.43 -14.31 5.55
CA SER A 150 -5.55 -15.25 5.31
C SER A 150 -6.66 -14.74 4.40
N SER A 151 -6.66 -13.44 4.09
CA SER A 151 -7.56 -12.81 3.13
C SER A 151 -6.90 -11.54 2.61
N ASN A 152 -6.69 -11.47 1.30
CA ASN A 152 -5.96 -10.38 0.67
C ASN A 152 -6.77 -9.87 -0.50
N VAL A 153 -7.19 -8.60 -0.43
CA VAL A 153 -8.04 -7.99 -1.45
C VAL A 153 -7.43 -6.69 -1.91
N PHE A 154 -6.87 -6.65 -3.11
CA PHE A 154 -6.15 -5.45 -3.51
C PHE A 154 -6.02 -5.21 -5.01
N THR A 155 -5.67 -3.98 -5.36
CA THR A 155 -5.31 -3.57 -6.72
C THR A 155 -3.99 -2.80 -6.72
N THR A 156 -3.11 -3.14 -7.66
CA THR A 156 -1.88 -2.38 -7.93
C THR A 156 -1.82 -1.99 -9.40
N VAL A 157 -1.74 -0.70 -9.69
CA VAL A 157 -1.60 -0.15 -11.04
C VAL A 157 -0.28 0.60 -11.13
N VAL A 158 0.49 0.31 -12.19
CA VAL A 158 1.73 1.01 -12.49
C VAL A 158 1.75 1.46 -13.94
N ASP A 159 1.83 2.77 -14.16
CA ASP A 159 2.23 3.32 -15.44
C ASP A 159 3.75 3.16 -15.58
N SER A 160 4.19 2.24 -16.42
CA SER A 160 5.53 1.67 -16.37
C SER A 160 6.46 2.24 -17.44
N ASP A 161 7.68 2.59 -17.03
CA ASP A 161 8.82 2.73 -17.95
C ASP A 161 10.04 2.07 -17.28
N ASN A 162 10.35 0.84 -17.67
CA ASN A 162 11.39 0.01 -17.05
C ASN A 162 11.12 -0.29 -15.57
N VAL A 163 9.98 -0.93 -15.31
CA VAL A 163 9.49 -1.26 -13.96
C VAL A 163 9.79 -2.70 -13.60
N LYS A 164 10.20 -2.91 -12.36
CA LYS A 164 10.18 -4.20 -11.69
C LYS A 164 9.12 -4.19 -10.61
N TRP A 165 8.25 -5.17 -10.67
CA TRP A 165 7.23 -5.43 -9.66
C TRP A 165 7.40 -6.87 -9.21
N ASP A 166 7.97 -7.07 -8.02
CA ASP A 166 8.20 -8.39 -7.47
C ASP A 166 7.27 -8.63 -6.27
N TRP A 167 6.56 -9.75 -6.26
CA TRP A 167 5.70 -10.08 -5.13
C TRP A 167 5.79 -11.55 -4.71
N THR A 168 5.76 -11.76 -3.40
CA THR A 168 5.60 -13.06 -2.76
C THR A 168 4.39 -13.00 -1.85
N ILE A 169 3.37 -13.80 -2.15
CA ILE A 169 2.10 -13.80 -1.43
C ILE A 169 1.81 -15.20 -0.91
N THR A 170 1.64 -15.30 0.41
CA THR A 170 1.29 -16.54 1.08
C THR A 170 -0.03 -16.41 1.83
N GLY A 171 -0.96 -17.33 1.60
CA GLY A 171 -2.17 -17.52 2.39
C GLY A 171 -3.45 -17.77 1.58
N GLY A 172 -4.61 -17.79 2.25
CA GLY A 172 -5.89 -18.18 1.64
C GLY A 172 -6.76 -16.99 1.21
N ASN A 173 -7.84 -17.27 0.46
CA ASN A 173 -8.87 -16.29 0.04
C ASN A 173 -8.27 -15.00 -0.55
N ASN A 174 -7.49 -15.15 -1.61
CA ASN A 174 -6.85 -14.03 -2.29
C ASN A 174 -7.77 -13.55 -3.41
N ASN A 175 -7.99 -12.25 -3.52
CA ASN A 175 -8.70 -11.65 -4.64
C ASN A 175 -7.98 -10.36 -5.02
N PHE A 176 -7.09 -10.43 -6.00
CA PHE A 176 -6.29 -9.26 -6.34
C PHE A 176 -5.97 -9.12 -7.81
N ASN A 177 -5.78 -7.86 -8.17
CA ASN A 177 -5.53 -7.43 -9.54
C ASN A 177 -4.22 -6.65 -9.58
N THR A 178 -3.40 -6.92 -10.58
CA THR A 178 -2.21 -6.10 -10.86
C THR A 178 -2.14 -5.73 -12.33
N MET A 179 -1.80 -4.48 -12.59
CA MET A 179 -1.67 -3.93 -13.93
C MET A 179 -0.35 -3.17 -14.07
N GLN A 180 0.47 -3.57 -15.02
CA GLN A 180 1.55 -2.74 -15.56
C GLN A 180 1.15 -2.29 -16.96
N LYS A 181 1.15 -0.98 -17.21
CA LYS A 181 0.85 -0.39 -18.52
C LYS A 181 2.05 0.38 -19.07
N ASP A 182 2.07 0.64 -20.37
CA ASP A 182 3.11 1.35 -21.10
C ASP A 182 4.38 0.55 -21.48
N ALA A 183 5.55 0.80 -20.91
CA ALA A 183 6.80 0.26 -21.43
C ALA A 183 7.61 -0.56 -20.40
N ASP A 184 8.38 -1.51 -20.93
CA ASP A 184 9.43 -2.26 -20.23
C ASP A 184 9.02 -2.78 -18.84
N GLN A 185 8.06 -3.69 -18.87
CA GLN A 185 7.39 -4.26 -17.71
C GLN A 185 8.05 -5.57 -17.31
N LEU A 186 8.44 -5.69 -16.05
CA LEU A 186 8.86 -6.96 -15.45
C LEU A 186 8.01 -7.23 -14.20
N LEU A 187 7.40 -8.42 -14.18
CA LEU A 187 6.73 -8.98 -13.02
C LEU A 187 7.44 -10.28 -12.62
N THR A 188 7.93 -10.37 -11.38
CA THR A 188 8.31 -11.65 -10.77
C THR A 188 7.38 -11.97 -9.61
N ALA A 189 6.86 -13.17 -9.57
CA ALA A 189 5.74 -13.49 -8.71
C ALA A 189 5.88 -14.89 -8.08
N THR A 190 5.54 -15.00 -6.81
CA THR A 190 5.37 -16.28 -6.11
C THR A 190 4.07 -16.26 -5.32
N PHE A 191 3.17 -17.20 -5.62
CA PHE A 191 1.92 -17.39 -4.89
C PHE A 191 1.89 -18.77 -4.23
N GLU A 192 1.70 -18.81 -2.92
CA GLU A 192 1.50 -20.04 -2.15
C GLU A 192 0.21 -19.95 -1.32
N GLY A 193 -0.86 -20.68 -1.69
CA GLY A 193 -2.15 -20.43 -1.06
C GLY A 193 -3.31 -21.36 -1.43
N SER A 194 -4.52 -20.90 -1.14
CA SER A 194 -5.76 -21.53 -1.61
C SER A 194 -6.81 -20.48 -1.98
N ASP A 195 -7.80 -20.89 -2.78
CA ASP A 195 -9.00 -20.09 -3.10
C ASP A 195 -8.65 -18.70 -3.66
N GLY A 196 -7.61 -18.63 -4.51
CA GLY A 196 -7.17 -17.39 -5.14
C GLY A 196 -8.01 -17.01 -6.36
N ASP A 197 -8.28 -15.73 -6.53
CA ASP A 197 -8.77 -15.09 -7.75
C ASP A 197 -7.77 -14.00 -8.12
N ILE A 198 -6.93 -14.26 -9.12
CA ILE A 198 -5.74 -13.45 -9.41
C ILE A 198 -5.80 -12.98 -10.86
N ASP A 199 -5.90 -11.68 -11.06
CA ASP A 199 -5.82 -11.07 -12.39
C ASP A 199 -4.50 -10.31 -12.57
N ILE A 200 -3.73 -10.71 -13.58
CA ILE A 200 -2.48 -10.06 -13.97
C ILE A 200 -2.66 -9.47 -15.36
N ILE A 201 -2.39 -8.18 -15.49
CA ILE A 201 -2.50 -7.45 -16.74
C ILE A 201 -1.16 -6.78 -17.06
N GLN A 202 -0.63 -7.07 -18.23
CA GLN A 202 0.47 -6.32 -18.83
C GLN A 202 -0.01 -5.75 -20.17
N GLN A 203 -0.03 -4.43 -20.29
CA GLN A 203 -0.48 -3.76 -21.51
C GLN A 203 0.62 -2.84 -22.02
N SER A 204 1.21 -3.14 -23.17
CA SER A 204 2.18 -2.22 -23.74
C SER A 204 1.50 -0.94 -24.23
N GLY A 205 2.20 0.19 -24.15
CA GLY A 205 1.78 1.51 -24.58
C GLY A 205 2.54 1.95 -25.83
N THR A 206 3.00 3.21 -25.83
CA THR A 206 3.83 3.73 -26.92
C THR A 206 5.29 3.67 -26.54
N CYS A 207 6.02 2.77 -27.18
CA CYS A 207 7.44 2.60 -26.86
C CYS A 207 8.26 3.88 -27.12
N PRO A 208 9.33 4.12 -26.34
CA PRO A 208 10.20 5.27 -26.53
C PRO A 208 10.69 5.42 -27.98
N GLN A 209 10.87 6.67 -28.42
CA GLN A 209 11.28 6.97 -29.80
C GLN A 209 12.60 6.26 -30.16
N GLY A 210 12.55 5.38 -31.16
CA GLY A 210 13.69 4.57 -31.60
C GLY A 210 13.70 3.13 -31.08
N ILE A 211 12.75 2.75 -30.21
CA ILE A 211 12.52 1.38 -29.75
C ILE A 211 11.36 0.78 -30.56
N SER A 212 11.56 -0.41 -31.12
CA SER A 212 10.56 -1.08 -31.97
C SER A 212 9.51 -1.89 -31.22
N SER A 213 9.77 -2.19 -29.93
CA SER A 213 8.90 -3.01 -29.08
C SER A 213 9.23 -2.76 -27.61
N CYS A 214 8.20 -2.58 -26.80
CA CYS A 214 8.27 -2.48 -25.36
C CYS A 214 8.36 -3.90 -24.82
N SER A 215 9.21 -4.16 -23.84
CA SER A 215 9.25 -5.48 -23.22
C SER A 215 8.11 -5.64 -22.23
N GLY A 216 7.50 -6.82 -22.19
CA GLY A 216 6.60 -7.24 -21.12
C GLY A 216 6.95 -8.67 -20.73
N ILE A 217 7.34 -8.87 -19.48
CA ILE A 217 7.77 -10.16 -18.95
C ILE A 217 6.98 -10.44 -17.66
N ILE A 218 6.38 -11.63 -17.61
CA ILE A 218 5.78 -12.20 -16.40
C ILE A 218 6.51 -13.50 -16.09
N ASN A 219 7.11 -13.58 -14.90
CA ASN A 219 7.73 -14.77 -14.36
C ASN A 219 7.04 -15.14 -13.04
N ILE A 220 6.19 -16.17 -13.06
CA ILE A 220 5.32 -16.49 -11.93
C ILE A 220 5.45 -17.96 -11.53
N ASP A 221 5.57 -18.20 -10.22
CA ASP A 221 5.46 -19.51 -9.58
C ASP A 221 4.18 -19.57 -8.73
N ILE A 222 3.40 -20.64 -8.88
CA ILE A 222 2.12 -20.83 -8.18
C ILE A 222 2.07 -22.23 -7.58
N THR A 223 1.87 -22.28 -6.26
CA THR A 223 1.49 -23.47 -5.51
C THR A 223 0.15 -23.20 -4.84
N SER A 224 -0.95 -23.75 -5.39
CA SER A 224 -2.28 -23.49 -4.84
C SER A 224 -3.28 -24.65 -5.02
N ASP A 225 -4.22 -24.73 -4.08
CA ASP A 225 -5.48 -25.46 -4.23
C ASP A 225 -6.61 -24.48 -4.62
N ASP A 226 -7.45 -24.85 -5.60
CA ASP A 226 -8.67 -24.11 -5.98
C ASP A 226 -8.50 -22.62 -6.36
N ALA A 227 -7.33 -22.23 -6.91
CA ALA A 227 -7.13 -20.89 -7.46
C ALA A 227 -7.58 -20.75 -8.93
N THR A 228 -8.12 -19.59 -9.27
CA THR A 228 -8.32 -19.08 -10.62
C THR A 228 -7.31 -17.96 -10.88
N VAL A 229 -6.56 -18.07 -11.97
CA VAL A 229 -5.57 -17.07 -12.37
C VAL A 229 -5.81 -16.68 -13.81
N THR A 230 -6.01 -15.39 -14.05
CA THR A 230 -6.14 -14.80 -15.38
C THR A 230 -4.90 -13.97 -15.68
N ILE A 231 -4.26 -14.23 -16.82
CA ILE A 231 -3.16 -13.41 -17.31
C ILE A 231 -3.57 -12.83 -18.66
N ASN A 232 -3.60 -11.50 -18.75
CA ASN A 232 -3.85 -10.75 -19.97
C ASN A 232 -2.61 -9.94 -20.33
N GLN A 233 -1.88 -10.39 -21.34
CA GLN A 233 -0.75 -9.65 -21.90
C GLN A 233 -1.11 -9.17 -23.30
N LYS A 234 -1.04 -7.85 -23.54
CA LYS A 234 -1.50 -7.23 -24.79
C LYS A 234 -0.57 -6.12 -25.24
N ASP A 235 -0.47 -5.97 -26.55
CA ASP A 235 0.17 -4.81 -27.15
C ASP A 235 -0.81 -3.68 -27.43
N THR A 236 -0.34 -2.43 -27.45
CA THR A 236 -1.18 -1.31 -27.90
C THR A 236 -1.65 -1.54 -29.33
N GLY A 237 -2.97 -1.75 -29.48
CA GLY A 237 -3.62 -1.93 -30.77
C GLY A 237 -4.27 -3.30 -30.98
N ASP A 238 -4.04 -4.27 -30.08
CA ASP A 238 -4.58 -5.65 -30.11
C ASP A 238 -5.54 -5.95 -28.93
#